data_AF-A0A3G2HWY2-F1
#
_entry.id   AF-A0A3G2HWY2-F1
#
_cell.length_a   1.000
_cell.length_b   1.000
_cell.length_c   1.000
_cell.angle_alpha   90.00
_cell.angle_beta   90.00
_cell.angle_gamma   90.00
#
_symmetry.space_group_name_H-M   'P 1'
#
loop_
_entity.id
_entity.type
_entity.pdbx_description
1 polymer ?
#
loop_
_entity_poly.entity_id
_entity_poly.type
_entity_poly.pdbx_seq_one_letter_code
_entity_poly.pdbx_strand_id
1 'polypeptide(L)'
;MNEKFRHLSDLQLSQIIAAASNELRERLSKGAAKSSVTYKSVEKTVENIMTPPKADREYVLYIKALLRRGEYIRADDRVRVAEIAQDFPAWVQRQGLPTKSNTGPWNDARKRYSTPKEREL
;
A
#
# COMPACT_ATOMS: atom_id res chain seq x y z
N MET A 1 58.73 -8.18 6.35
CA MET A 1 58.03 -7.36 5.33
C MET A 1 57.56 -8.30 4.22
N ASN A 2 56.31 -8.15 3.78
CA ASN A 2 55.57 -9.06 2.90
C ASN A 2 55.99 -8.96 1.42
N GLU A 3 56.49 -10.03 0.82
CA GLU A 3 56.69 -10.13 -0.65
C GLU A 3 55.56 -10.92 -1.32
N LYS A 4 54.31 -10.49 -1.11
CA LYS A 4 53.11 -11.14 -1.65
C LYS A 4 52.69 -10.64 -3.04
N PHE A 5 53.63 -10.24 -3.89
CA PHE A 5 53.33 -9.97 -5.31
C PHE A 5 54.43 -10.56 -6.20
N ARG A 6 54.35 -11.88 -6.41
CA ARG A 6 55.02 -12.52 -7.55
C ARG A 6 54.47 -11.87 -8.83
N HIS A 7 55.35 -11.30 -9.65
CA HIS A 7 54.99 -10.75 -10.95
C HIS A 7 54.26 -11.81 -11.79
N LEU A 8 52.99 -11.59 -12.09
CA LEU A 8 52.24 -12.37 -13.05
C LEU A 8 52.88 -12.16 -14.42
N SER A 9 53.10 -13.24 -15.18
CA SER A 9 53.51 -13.09 -16.57
C SER A 9 52.38 -12.50 -17.39
N ASP A 10 52.70 -11.80 -18.49
CA ASP A 10 51.71 -11.20 -19.38
C ASP A 10 50.66 -12.21 -19.87
N LEU A 11 51.09 -13.47 -20.05
CA LEU A 11 50.20 -14.58 -20.38
C LEU A 11 49.17 -14.85 -19.28
N GLN A 12 49.60 -14.93 -18.02
CA GLN A 12 48.70 -15.16 -16.89
C GLN A 12 47.75 -13.98 -16.67
N LEU A 13 48.25 -12.75 -16.87
CA LEU A 13 47.42 -11.55 -16.78
C LEU A 13 46.34 -11.55 -17.87
N SER A 14 46.69 -11.90 -19.11
CA SER A 14 45.73 -11.99 -20.22
C SER A 14 44.63 -13.02 -19.97
N GLN A 15 44.97 -14.16 -19.35
CA GLN A 15 44.01 -15.20 -18.99
C GLN A 15 43.02 -14.74 -17.92
N ILE A 16 43.50 -14.00 -16.92
CA ILE A 16 42.64 -13.43 -15.87
C ILE A 16 41.68 -12.39 -16.45
N ILE A 17 42.17 -11.50 -17.32
CA ILE A 17 41.35 -10.49 -17.98
C ILE A 17 40.28 -11.14 -18.86
N ALA A 18 40.65 -12.20 -19.60
CA ALA A 18 39.70 -12.94 -20.44
C ALA A 18 38.60 -13.61 -19.60
N ALA A 19 38.97 -14.23 -18.47
CA ALA A 19 38.01 -14.84 -17.56
C ALA A 19 37.05 -13.80 -16.94
N ALA A 20 37.58 -12.68 -16.47
CA ALA A 20 36.78 -11.59 -15.90
C ALA A 20 35.83 -10.95 -16.93
N SER A 21 36.31 -10.78 -18.18
CA SER A 21 35.50 -10.22 -19.27
C SER A 21 34.35 -11.15 -19.67
N ASN A 22 34.58 -12.47 -19.66
CA ASN A 22 33.54 -13.45 -19.95
C ASN A 22 32.48 -13.50 -18.84
N GLU A 23 32.90 -13.43 -17.59
CA GLU A 23 32.01 -13.38 -16.42
C GLU A 23 31.09 -12.14 -16.46
N LEU A 24 31.66 -10.97 -16.77
CA LEU A 24 30.90 -9.73 -16.95
C LEU A 24 29.92 -9.84 -18.11
N ARG A 25 30.34 -10.41 -19.24
CA ARG A 25 29.47 -10.63 -20.41
C ARG A 25 28.28 -11.52 -20.08
N GLU A 26 28.50 -12.56 -19.28
CA GLU A 26 27.45 -13.47 -18.82
C GLU A 26 26.47 -12.79 -17.85
N ARG A 27 26.95 -11.90 -16.98
CA ARG A 27 26.08 -11.06 -16.13
C ARG A 27 25.23 -10.10 -16.94
N LEU A 28 25.82 -9.46 -17.94
CA LEU A 28 25.10 -8.50 -18.80
C LEU A 28 24.05 -9.21 -19.68
N SER A 29 24.35 -10.40 -20.21
CA SER A 29 23.38 -11.18 -20.99
C SER A 29 22.22 -11.69 -20.12
N LYS A 30 22.47 -12.06 -18.86
CA LYS A 30 21.42 -12.45 -17.90
C LYS A 30 20.65 -11.24 -17.33
N GLY A 31 21.26 -10.06 -17.30
CA GLY A 31 20.70 -8.83 -16.73
C GLY A 31 19.83 -8.01 -17.68
N ALA A 32 20.01 -8.13 -19.00
CA ALA A 32 19.29 -7.34 -20.00
C ALA A 32 17.79 -7.65 -20.12
N ALA A 33 17.29 -8.72 -19.49
CA ALA A 33 15.88 -9.11 -19.53
C ALA A 33 15.02 -8.52 -18.40
N LYS A 34 15.58 -7.69 -17.51
CA LYS A 34 14.82 -7.15 -16.37
C LYS A 34 14.41 -5.69 -16.57
N SER A 35 13.08 -5.55 -16.71
CA SER A 35 12.29 -4.35 -16.38
C SER A 35 12.00 -3.38 -17.54
N SER A 36 11.25 -3.85 -18.54
CA SER A 36 10.30 -2.95 -19.19
C SER A 36 9.15 -2.68 -18.21
N VAL A 37 9.24 -1.57 -17.47
CA VAL A 37 8.14 -1.10 -16.63
C VAL A 37 7.02 -0.60 -17.55
N THR A 38 6.07 -1.47 -17.86
CA THR A 38 4.85 -1.08 -18.58
C THR A 38 3.94 -0.34 -17.60
N TYR A 39 3.91 0.99 -17.71
CA TYR A 39 2.93 1.81 -16.99
C TYR A 39 1.54 1.54 -17.57
N LYS A 40 0.77 0.65 -16.93
CA LYS A 40 -0.67 0.53 -17.21
C LYS A 40 -1.33 1.84 -16.78
N SER A 41 -1.81 2.63 -17.74
CA SER A 41 -2.72 3.74 -17.47
C SER A 41 -4.02 3.14 -16.91
N VAL A 42 -4.19 3.19 -15.60
CA VAL A 42 -5.47 2.85 -14.97
C VAL A 42 -6.42 3.99 -15.29
N GLU A 43 -7.32 3.79 -16.26
CA GLU A 43 -8.44 4.71 -16.48
C GLU A 43 -9.23 4.81 -15.17
N LYS A 44 -9.13 5.96 -14.50
CA LYS A 44 -9.93 6.25 -13.30
C LYS A 44 -11.34 6.61 -13.76
N THR A 45 -12.25 5.66 -13.68
CA THR A 45 -13.69 5.93 -13.74
C THR A 45 -14.05 6.93 -12.63
N VAL A 46 -14.52 8.11 -13.02
CA VAL A 46 -15.02 9.12 -12.08
C VAL A 46 -16.46 8.74 -11.73
N GLU A 47 -16.64 8.04 -10.62
CA GLU A 47 -17.99 7.73 -10.12
C GLU A 47 -18.61 8.94 -9.41
N ASN A 48 -19.77 9.38 -9.88
CA ASN A 48 -20.58 10.40 -9.22
C ASN A 48 -21.24 9.81 -7.96
N ILE A 49 -20.60 10.00 -6.81
CA ILE A 49 -21.11 9.52 -5.51
C ILE A 49 -22.06 10.56 -4.92
N MET A 50 -23.31 10.17 -4.70
CA MET A 50 -24.31 10.99 -4.00
C MET A 50 -23.86 11.29 -2.57
N THR A 51 -23.99 12.55 -2.17
CA THR A 51 -23.55 13.02 -0.84
C THR A 51 -24.76 13.20 0.07
N PRO A 52 -24.71 12.69 1.32
CA PRO A 52 -25.78 12.90 2.30
C PRO A 52 -26.03 14.39 2.63
N PRO A 53 -27.19 14.72 3.20
CA PRO A 53 -27.47 16.03 3.77
C PRO A 53 -26.41 16.46 4.80
N LYS A 54 -26.27 17.77 5.03
CA LYS A 54 -25.20 18.34 5.88
C LYS A 54 -25.14 17.71 7.28
N ALA A 55 -26.29 17.55 7.94
CA ALA A 55 -26.36 17.00 9.29
C ALA A 55 -25.87 15.54 9.35
N ASP A 56 -26.32 14.69 8.42
CA ASP A 56 -25.92 13.28 8.35
C ASP A 56 -24.45 13.13 7.98
N ARG A 57 -23.97 13.98 7.06
CA ARG A 57 -22.57 14.04 6.69
C ARG A 57 -21.69 14.39 7.89
N GLU A 58 -22.04 15.43 8.65
CA GLU A 58 -21.30 15.86 9.83
C GLU A 58 -21.28 14.76 10.90
N TYR A 59 -22.42 14.10 11.09
CA TYR A 59 -22.53 12.98 12.02
C TYR A 59 -21.61 11.80 11.64
N VAL A 60 -21.63 11.37 10.38
CA VAL A 60 -20.79 10.26 9.91
C VAL A 60 -19.29 10.63 10.02
N LEU A 61 -18.92 11.88 9.73
CA LEU A 61 -17.54 12.36 9.90
C LEU A 61 -17.13 12.42 11.37
N TYR A 62 -18.05 12.78 12.27
CA TYR A 62 -17.82 12.74 13.71
C TYR A 62 -17.55 11.31 14.18
N ILE A 63 -18.37 10.33 13.80
CA ILE A 63 -18.17 8.91 14.14
C ILE A 63 -16.85 8.38 13.58
N LYS A 64 -16.48 8.77 12.36
CA LYS A 64 -15.15 8.45 11.79
C LYS A 64 -14.01 8.98 12.66
N ALA A 65 -14.13 10.20 13.17
CA ALA A 65 -13.11 10.79 14.03
C ALA A 65 -12.96 10.01 15.35
N LEU A 66 -14.08 9.63 15.98
CA LEU A 66 -14.07 8.77 17.18
C LEU A 66 -13.42 7.42 16.91
N LEU A 67 -13.79 6.77 15.80
CA LEU A 67 -13.23 5.47 15.42
C LEU A 67 -11.73 5.55 15.18
N ARG A 68 -11.25 6.61 14.53
CA ARG A 68 -9.82 6.85 14.28
C ARG A 68 -9.04 7.10 15.57
N ARG A 69 -9.65 7.73 16.57
CA ARG A 69 -9.06 7.89 17.92
C ARG A 69 -9.06 6.60 18.74
N GLY A 70 -9.72 5.56 18.24
CA GLY A 70 -9.87 4.29 18.95
C GLY A 70 -10.93 4.32 20.05
N GLU A 71 -11.79 5.34 20.06
CA GLU A 71 -12.90 5.47 21.01
C GLU A 71 -13.99 4.41 20.75
N TYR A 72 -14.77 4.11 21.79
CA TYR A 72 -15.88 3.16 21.68
C TYR A 72 -17.08 3.80 21.00
N ILE A 73 -17.61 3.15 19.96
CA ILE A 73 -18.82 3.58 19.24
C ILE A 73 -20.03 2.83 19.81
N ARG A 74 -21.05 3.58 20.26
CA ARG A 74 -22.25 3.00 20.89
C ARG A 74 -23.11 2.26 19.87
N ALA A 75 -24.00 1.38 20.34
CA ALA A 75 -24.89 0.63 19.47
C ALA A 75 -25.79 1.57 18.63
N ASP A 76 -26.39 2.58 19.27
CA ASP A 76 -27.26 3.57 18.62
C ASP A 76 -26.51 4.36 17.54
N ASP A 77 -25.23 4.68 17.77
CA ASP A 77 -24.40 5.36 16.78
C ASP A 77 -24.21 4.49 15.53
N ARG A 78 -24.00 3.18 15.73
CA ARG A 78 -23.85 2.21 14.64
C ARG A 78 -25.14 2.03 13.87
N VAL A 79 -26.28 2.04 14.55
CA VAL A 79 -27.61 1.96 13.93
C VAL A 79 -27.83 3.20 13.07
N ARG A 80 -27.62 4.39 13.62
CA ARG A 80 -27.79 5.65 12.87
C ARG A 80 -26.87 5.75 11.65
N VAL A 81 -25.62 5.33 11.77
CA VAL A 81 -24.72 5.27 10.60
C VAL A 81 -25.20 4.23 9.57
N ALA A 82 -25.76 3.11 10.01
CA ALA A 82 -26.33 2.10 9.11
C ALA A 82 -27.58 2.62 8.39
N GLU A 83 -28.43 3.40 9.06
CA GLU A 83 -29.59 4.06 8.44
C GLU A 83 -29.15 5.02 7.32
N ILE A 84 -28.19 5.91 7.59
CA ILE A 84 -27.62 6.80 6.56
C ILE A 84 -26.98 6.00 5.42
N ALA A 85 -26.40 4.84 5.72
CA ALA A 85 -25.80 3.97 4.72
C ALA A 85 -26.82 3.22 3.85
N GLN A 86 -28.11 3.18 4.21
CA GLN A 86 -29.15 2.63 3.32
C GLN A 86 -29.31 3.52 2.08
N ASP A 87 -29.33 4.84 2.28
CA ASP A 87 -29.51 5.82 1.21
C ASP A 87 -28.18 6.21 0.54
N PHE A 88 -27.07 6.21 1.30
CA PHE A 88 -25.76 6.67 0.81
C PHE A 88 -24.63 5.65 1.06
N PRO A 89 -24.76 4.38 0.64
CA PRO A 89 -23.82 3.31 0.97
C PRO A 89 -22.39 3.58 0.47
N ALA A 90 -22.25 3.99 -0.79
CA ALA A 90 -20.95 4.26 -1.40
C ALA A 90 -20.21 5.41 -0.70
N TRP A 91 -20.95 6.45 -0.28
CA TRP A 91 -20.38 7.59 0.41
C TRP A 91 -19.87 7.20 1.81
N VAL A 92 -20.67 6.44 2.58
CA VAL A 92 -20.27 5.95 3.92
C VAL A 92 -19.08 4.99 3.83
N GLN A 93 -19.06 4.08 2.85
CA GLN A 93 -17.92 3.18 2.61
C GLN A 93 -16.64 3.95 2.29
N ARG A 94 -16.74 5.02 1.48
CA ARG A 94 -15.60 5.90 1.17
C ARG A 94 -15.02 6.58 2.42
N GLN A 95 -15.83 6.75 3.47
CA GLN A 95 -15.33 7.25 4.75
C GLN A 95 -14.57 6.21 5.56
N GLY A 96 -14.58 4.94 5.16
CA GLY A 96 -13.95 3.82 5.87
C GLY A 96 -14.80 3.28 7.01
N LEU A 97 -16.10 3.57 7.00
CA LEU A 97 -17.06 3.13 8.02
C LEU A 97 -17.88 1.93 7.52
N PRO A 98 -18.28 1.01 8.42
CA PRO A 98 -19.19 -0.07 8.07
C PRO A 98 -20.59 0.44 7.70
N THR A 99 -21.23 -0.22 6.74
CA THR A 99 -22.63 0.05 6.38
C THR A 99 -23.65 -0.75 7.19
N LYS A 100 -23.18 -1.73 7.98
CA LYS A 100 -24.01 -2.57 8.85
C LYS A 100 -23.79 -2.19 10.31
N SER A 101 -24.83 -2.30 11.14
CA SER A 101 -24.78 -1.98 12.58
C SER A 101 -24.10 -3.05 13.45
N ASN A 102 -23.93 -4.27 12.92
CA ASN A 102 -23.37 -5.43 13.64
C ASN A 102 -21.96 -5.17 14.21
N THR A 103 -21.68 -5.68 15.41
CA THR A 103 -20.40 -5.46 16.11
C THR A 103 -19.14 -5.91 15.33
N GLY A 104 -19.21 -7.01 14.56
CA GLY A 104 -18.07 -7.55 13.83
C GLY A 104 -17.40 -6.55 12.86
N PRO A 105 -18.14 -6.02 11.87
CA PRO A 105 -17.64 -5.00 10.96
C PRO A 105 -17.03 -3.76 11.63
N TRP A 106 -17.57 -3.34 12.77
CA TRP A 106 -17.04 -2.20 13.54
C TRP A 106 -15.74 -2.52 14.26
N ASN A 107 -15.61 -3.75 14.78
CA ASN A 107 -14.35 -4.24 15.34
C ASN A 107 -13.26 -4.32 14.27
N ASP A 108 -13.59 -4.80 13.07
CA ASP A 108 -12.64 -4.87 11.97
C ASP A 108 -12.25 -3.47 11.48
N ALA A 109 -13.21 -2.54 11.41
CA ALA A 109 -12.92 -1.14 11.12
C ALA A 109 -11.98 -0.52 12.16
N ARG A 110 -12.16 -0.82 13.45
CA ARG A 110 -11.26 -0.37 14.53
C ARG A 110 -9.84 -0.93 14.37
N LYS A 111 -9.71 -2.22 14.03
CA LYS A 111 -8.39 -2.84 13.78
C LYS A 111 -7.64 -2.15 12.65
N ARG A 112 -8.33 -1.77 11.55
CA ARG A 112 -7.73 -1.05 10.41
C ARG A 112 -7.10 0.30 10.80
N TYR A 113 -7.65 0.99 11.80
CA TYR A 113 -7.09 2.24 12.31
C TYR A 113 -6.05 2.02 13.41
N SER A 114 -6.12 0.88 14.12
CA SER A 114 -5.19 0.53 15.20
C SER A 114 -3.87 -0.04 14.70
N THR A 115 -3.84 -0.71 13.54
CA THR A 115 -2.60 -1.18 12.93
C THR A 115 -1.80 0.03 12.45
N PRO A 116 -0.57 0.26 12.94
CA PRO A 116 0.31 1.26 12.35
C PRO A 116 0.46 0.89 10.88
N LYS A 117 -0.07 1.72 9.97
CA LYS A 117 0.40 1.67 8.60
C LYS A 117 1.89 1.97 8.69
N GLU A 118 2.73 0.97 8.42
CA GLU A 118 4.12 1.21 8.03
C GLU A 118 4.06 2.34 7.00
N ARG A 119 4.58 3.50 7.41
CA ARG A 119 4.79 4.61 6.51
C ARG A 119 5.87 4.12 5.56
N GLU A 120 5.47 3.62 4.40
CA GLU A 120 6.37 3.49 3.26
C GLU A 120 6.96 4.89 3.02
N LEU A 121 8.25 5.01 3.36
CA LEU A 121 9.15 6.10 3.03
C LEU A 121 9.89 5.73 1.74
#